data_AF-A0A3D1QVI5-F1
#
_entry.id   AF-A0A3D1QVI5-F1
#
_cell.length_a   1.000
_cell.length_b   1.000
_cell.length_c   1.000
_cell.angle_alpha   90.00
_cell.angle_beta   90.00
_cell.angle_gamma   90.00
#
_symmetry.space_group_name_H-M   'P 1'
#
loop_
_entity.id
_entity.type
_entity.pdbx_description
1 polymer ?
#
loop_
_entity_poly.entity_id
_entity_poly.type
_entity_poly.pdbx_seq_one_letter_code
_entity_poly.pdbx_strand_id
1 'polypeptide(L)'
;HNAGFLRDEANLAVIVVSDAADHDATPLAFYQNFYLNIKGFKRQNMFSFSGIIPTQPSTPAGNCDYDESTAGQSMRVKELIARTAGVYDDICTPDWSRTLEKLGQTAFGYRTRFFLSNVPDMTIEPDPIVVEVDGQPYPAIGPYGDTRWTYNSSANAIDFEPLAVPEPGSTLTISYHVACL
;
A
#
# COMPACT_ATOMS: atom_id res chain seq x y z
N HIS A 1 7.53 -25.31 -12.30
CA HIS A 1 8.38 -25.08 -11.10
C HIS A 1 8.90 -23.66 -11.19
N ASN A 2 8.55 -22.79 -10.23
CA ASN A 2 8.82 -21.34 -10.28
C ASN A 2 10.02 -20.96 -9.41
N ALA A 3 11.02 -21.85 -9.28
CA ALA A 3 12.22 -21.54 -8.51
C ALA A 3 12.94 -20.32 -9.09
N GLY A 4 13.30 -19.39 -8.21
CA GLY A 4 13.94 -18.12 -8.57
C GLY A 4 12.98 -17.00 -8.97
N PHE A 5 11.67 -17.24 -9.06
CA PHE A 5 10.71 -16.15 -9.28
C PHE A 5 10.71 -15.16 -8.12
N LEU A 6 10.62 -15.68 -6.90
CA LEU A 6 10.71 -14.88 -5.69
C LEU A 6 12.19 -14.62 -5.36
N ARG A 7 12.58 -13.35 -5.42
CA ARG A 7 13.92 -12.88 -5.01
C ARG A 7 13.81 -12.20 -3.66
N ASP A 8 14.67 -12.55 -2.70
CA ASP A 8 14.57 -12.08 -1.32
C ASP A 8 14.66 -10.56 -1.19
N GLU A 9 15.56 -9.94 -1.97
CA GLU A 9 15.81 -8.49 -1.94
C GLU A 9 14.96 -7.68 -2.93
N ALA A 10 14.11 -8.32 -3.75
CA ALA A 10 13.24 -7.62 -4.68
C ALA A 10 11.86 -7.35 -4.08
N ASN A 11 11.29 -6.19 -4.41
CA ASN A 11 9.87 -5.93 -4.21
C ASN A 11 9.03 -6.95 -5.00
N LEU A 12 7.94 -7.42 -4.39
CA LEU A 12 6.91 -8.21 -5.03
C LEU A 12 5.66 -7.35 -5.20
N ALA A 13 5.28 -7.09 -6.45
CA ALA A 13 4.02 -6.45 -6.78
C ALA A 13 3.06 -7.49 -7.37
N VAL A 14 1.85 -7.57 -6.83
CA VAL A 14 0.76 -8.38 -7.35
C VAL A 14 -0.31 -7.44 -7.88
N ILE A 15 -0.70 -7.63 -9.14
CA ILE A 15 -1.76 -6.85 -9.80
C ILE A 15 -2.83 -7.83 -10.22
N VAL A 16 -4.05 -7.65 -9.72
CA VAL A 16 -5.21 -8.44 -10.10
C VAL A 16 -6.02 -7.66 -11.12
N VAL A 17 -6.35 -8.30 -12.24
CA VAL A 17 -7.28 -7.74 -13.23
C VAL A 17 -8.45 -8.70 -13.32
N SER A 18 -9.65 -8.23 -12.99
CA SER A 18 -10.86 -9.06 -13.00
C SER A 18 -12.10 -8.20 -13.16
N ASP A 19 -13.08 -8.70 -13.89
CA ASP A 19 -14.44 -8.17 -14.02
C ASP A 19 -15.44 -8.85 -13.07
N ALA A 20 -15.00 -9.87 -12.34
CA ALA A 20 -15.85 -10.74 -11.53
C ALA A 20 -15.55 -10.62 -10.03
N ALA A 21 -16.54 -10.98 -9.22
CA ALA A 21 -16.37 -11.09 -7.78
C ALA A 21 -15.58 -12.35 -7.42
N ASP A 22 -14.75 -12.25 -6.39
CA ASP A 22 -14.13 -13.42 -5.77
C ASP A 22 -15.20 -14.27 -5.06
N HIS A 23 -15.46 -15.47 -5.57
CA HIS A 23 -16.47 -16.40 -5.06
C HIS A 23 -15.98 -17.26 -3.88
N ASP A 24 -14.73 -17.10 -3.43
CA ASP A 24 -14.24 -17.87 -2.28
C ASP A 24 -14.96 -17.43 -0.99
N ALA A 25 -15.26 -18.40 -0.11
CA ALA A 25 -15.84 -18.15 1.21
C ALA A 25 -14.77 -17.92 2.29
N THR A 26 -13.49 -18.03 1.93
CA THR A 26 -12.36 -17.89 2.82
C THR A 26 -12.28 -16.46 3.39
N PRO A 27 -12.09 -16.28 4.71
CA PRO A 27 -12.01 -14.96 5.31
C PRO A 27 -10.85 -14.13 4.76
N LEU A 28 -11.05 -12.82 4.61
CA LEU A 28 -10.00 -11.88 4.17
C LEU A 28 -8.68 -12.02 4.95
N ALA A 29 -8.77 -12.24 6.26
CA ALA A 29 -7.61 -12.38 7.14
C ALA A 29 -6.67 -13.51 6.67
N PHE A 30 -7.19 -14.58 6.08
CA PHE A 30 -6.37 -15.64 5.51
C PHE A 30 -5.51 -15.12 4.35
N TYR A 31 -6.12 -14.46 3.36
CA TYR A 31 -5.39 -13.92 2.21
C TYR A 31 -4.42 -12.82 2.62
N GLN A 32 -4.85 -11.92 3.51
CA GLN A 32 -3.98 -10.88 4.04
C GLN A 32 -2.74 -11.50 4.68
N ASN A 33 -2.91 -12.50 5.55
CA ASN A 33 -1.78 -13.18 6.17
C ASN A 33 -0.94 -13.94 5.13
N PHE A 34 -1.57 -14.61 4.17
CA PHE A 34 -0.87 -15.32 3.11
C PHE A 34 0.03 -14.37 2.31
N TYR A 35 -0.54 -13.29 1.77
CA TYR A 35 0.16 -12.34 0.91
C TYR A 35 1.24 -11.55 1.66
N LEU A 36 0.94 -11.04 2.86
CA LEU A 36 1.93 -10.34 3.70
C LEU A 36 3.08 -11.25 4.13
N ASN A 37 2.85 -12.57 4.25
CA ASN A 37 3.89 -13.53 4.60
C ASN A 37 4.76 -13.96 3.42
N ILE A 38 4.41 -13.67 2.16
CA ILE A 38 5.24 -14.07 1.01
C ILE A 38 6.64 -13.46 1.11
N LYS A 39 6.73 -12.18 1.49
CA LYS A 39 8.00 -11.48 1.74
C LYS A 39 8.40 -11.51 3.22
N GLY A 40 7.53 -12.05 4.08
CA GLY A 40 7.64 -12.05 5.53
C GLY A 40 6.91 -10.87 6.15
N PHE A 41 6.19 -11.13 7.25
CA PHE A 41 5.34 -10.16 7.94
C PHE A 41 6.03 -8.85 8.35
N LYS A 42 7.35 -8.85 8.56
CA LYS A 42 8.15 -7.65 8.90
C LYS A 42 8.62 -6.86 7.68
N ARG A 43 8.44 -7.42 6.48
CA ARG A 43 8.83 -6.82 5.20
C ARG A 43 7.59 -6.39 4.42
N GLN A 44 6.60 -5.80 5.09
CA GLN A 44 5.39 -5.26 4.46
C GLN A 44 5.76 -4.21 3.42
N ASN A 45 6.82 -3.46 3.68
CA ASN A 45 7.43 -2.55 2.71
C ASN A 45 8.18 -3.27 1.56
N MET A 46 8.00 -4.56 1.31
CA MET A 46 8.50 -5.25 0.10
C MET A 46 7.37 -5.87 -0.72
N PHE A 47 6.12 -5.65 -0.33
CA PHE A 47 4.95 -6.22 -0.97
C PHE A 47 3.94 -5.13 -1.30
N SER A 48 3.36 -5.19 -2.50
CA SER A 48 2.20 -4.38 -2.86
C SER A 48 1.16 -5.25 -3.56
N PHE A 49 -0.11 -4.98 -3.27
CA PHE A 49 -1.24 -5.64 -3.93
C PHE A 49 -2.14 -4.56 -4.52
N SER A 50 -2.34 -4.60 -5.83
CA SER A 50 -3.07 -3.60 -6.60
C SER A 50 -4.08 -4.27 -7.52
N GLY A 51 -5.01 -3.51 -8.11
CA GLY A 51 -5.97 -4.13 -9.01
C GLY A 51 -6.73 -3.23 -9.97
N ILE A 52 -7.14 -3.80 -11.08
CA ILE A 52 -8.10 -3.23 -12.03
C ILE A 52 -9.34 -4.10 -11.91
N ILE A 53 -10.34 -3.58 -11.20
CA ILE A 53 -11.50 -4.34 -10.73
C ILE A 53 -12.75 -3.49 -10.84
N PRO A 54 -13.97 -4.04 -10.73
CA PRO A 54 -15.15 -3.21 -10.61
C PRO A 54 -15.05 -2.30 -9.38
N THR A 55 -15.22 -1.00 -9.58
CA THR A 55 -15.19 -0.02 -8.50
C THR A 55 -16.54 0.60 -8.21
N GLN A 56 -17.41 0.65 -9.22
CA GLN A 56 -18.73 1.29 -9.18
C GLN A 56 -19.83 0.36 -8.65
N PRO A 57 -20.84 0.89 -7.94
CA PRO A 57 -21.93 0.09 -7.35
C PRO A 57 -22.78 -0.69 -8.37
N SER A 58 -22.67 -0.35 -9.65
CA SER A 58 -23.33 -1.00 -10.78
C SER A 58 -22.46 -0.85 -12.03
N THR A 59 -22.65 -1.74 -13.00
CA THR A 59 -22.04 -1.64 -14.33
C THR A 59 -22.26 -0.25 -14.94
N PRO A 60 -21.20 0.46 -15.36
CA PRO A 60 -21.32 1.73 -16.07
C PRO A 60 -22.08 1.58 -17.39
N ALA A 61 -22.80 2.62 -17.80
CA ALA A 61 -23.46 2.61 -19.11
C ALA A 61 -22.42 2.51 -20.24
N GLY A 62 -22.57 1.51 -21.13
CA GLY A 62 -21.64 1.29 -22.24
C GLY A 62 -21.55 -0.18 -22.66
N ASN A 63 -20.45 -0.55 -23.31
CA ASN A 63 -20.17 -1.91 -23.80
C ASN A 63 -19.26 -2.71 -22.84
N CYS A 64 -19.19 -2.32 -21.57
CA CYS A 64 -18.42 -3.01 -20.55
C CYS A 64 -19.40 -3.55 -19.51
N ASP A 65 -19.18 -4.78 -19.03
CA ASP A 65 -20.03 -5.42 -18.03
C ASP A 65 -19.22 -5.97 -16.86
N TYR A 66 -19.84 -6.01 -15.70
CA TYR A 66 -19.28 -6.63 -14.50
C TYR A 66 -19.93 -8.00 -14.30
N ASP A 67 -19.11 -9.03 -14.09
CA ASP A 67 -19.56 -10.38 -13.75
C ASP A 67 -19.63 -10.56 -12.21
N GLU A 68 -20.40 -9.68 -11.55
CA GLU A 68 -20.66 -9.81 -10.12
C GLU A 68 -22.08 -9.40 -9.72
N SER A 69 -22.65 -10.12 -8.77
CA SER A 69 -24.02 -9.91 -8.30
C SER A 69 -24.24 -8.55 -7.61
N THR A 70 -23.17 -7.96 -7.11
CA THR A 70 -23.17 -6.71 -6.35
C THR A 70 -21.97 -5.90 -6.79
N ALA A 71 -22.14 -5.18 -7.89
CA ALA A 71 -21.01 -4.54 -8.52
C ALA A 71 -20.31 -3.49 -7.65
N GLY A 72 -18.99 -3.39 -7.78
CA GLY A 72 -18.15 -2.53 -6.95
C GLY A 72 -18.03 -2.98 -5.50
N GLN A 73 -18.60 -4.12 -5.12
CA GLN A 73 -18.49 -4.67 -3.77
C GLN A 73 -17.40 -5.72 -3.63
N SER A 74 -16.40 -5.76 -4.51
CA SER A 74 -15.18 -6.55 -4.37
C SER A 74 -14.36 -6.16 -3.12
N MET A 75 -14.97 -6.28 -1.93
CA MET A 75 -14.57 -5.72 -0.64
C MET A 75 -13.27 -6.33 -0.18
N ARG A 76 -13.09 -7.64 -0.39
CA ARG A 76 -11.86 -8.35 -0.02
C ARG A 76 -10.65 -7.82 -0.80
N VAL A 77 -10.79 -7.68 -2.11
CA VAL A 77 -9.73 -7.18 -2.99
C VAL A 77 -9.44 -5.72 -2.66
N LYS A 78 -10.47 -4.87 -2.57
CA LYS A 78 -10.33 -3.44 -2.21
C LYS A 78 -9.66 -3.25 -0.85
N GLU A 79 -10.04 -4.04 0.15
CA GLU A 79 -9.46 -3.97 1.49
C GLU A 79 -7.99 -4.43 1.50
N LEU A 80 -7.64 -5.48 0.75
CA LEU A 80 -6.24 -5.92 0.61
C LEU A 80 -5.39 -4.86 -0.11
N ILE A 81 -5.93 -4.21 -1.14
CA ILE A 81 -5.28 -3.08 -1.82
C ILE A 81 -5.03 -1.94 -0.84
N ALA A 82 -6.04 -1.54 -0.05
CA ALA A 82 -5.91 -0.48 0.95
C ALA A 82 -4.85 -0.80 2.02
N ARG A 83 -4.82 -2.04 2.51
CA ARG A 83 -3.87 -2.50 3.54
C ARG A 83 -2.43 -2.60 3.08
N THR A 84 -2.20 -2.70 1.78
CA THR A 84 -0.86 -2.83 1.18
C THR A 84 -0.42 -1.56 0.46
N ALA A 85 -1.17 -0.47 0.64
CA ALA A 85 -0.94 0.80 -0.05
C ALA A 85 -0.87 0.66 -1.58
N GLY A 86 -1.65 -0.26 -2.13
CA GLY A 86 -1.73 -0.45 -3.58
C GLY A 86 -2.65 0.57 -4.26
N VAL A 87 -2.66 0.50 -5.58
CA VAL A 87 -3.48 1.35 -6.46
C VAL A 87 -4.59 0.51 -7.06
N TYR A 88 -5.76 1.12 -7.28
CA TYR A 88 -6.79 0.50 -8.09
C TYR A 88 -7.50 1.48 -9.01
N ASP A 89 -8.09 0.92 -10.06
CA ASP A 89 -8.93 1.61 -11.04
C ASP A 89 -10.04 0.69 -11.50
N ASP A 90 -11.02 1.27 -12.16
CA ASP A 90 -12.18 0.58 -12.69
C ASP A 90 -11.85 -0.22 -13.96
N ILE A 91 -12.29 -1.47 -14.02
CA ILE A 91 -12.11 -2.32 -15.21
C ILE A 91 -12.89 -1.82 -16.44
N CYS A 92 -13.89 -0.97 -16.25
CA CYS A 92 -14.59 -0.32 -17.35
C CYS A 92 -14.00 1.05 -17.73
N THR A 93 -12.92 1.51 -17.08
CA THR A 93 -12.18 2.70 -17.52
C THR A 93 -11.60 2.46 -18.93
N PRO A 94 -11.93 3.29 -19.95
CA PRO A 94 -11.50 3.03 -21.34
C PRO A 94 -9.99 3.11 -21.57
N ASP A 95 -9.27 3.83 -20.70
CA ASP A 95 -7.83 4.04 -20.79
C ASP A 95 -7.18 3.96 -19.42
N TRP A 96 -6.45 2.87 -19.16
CA TRP A 96 -5.71 2.66 -17.92
C TRP A 96 -4.29 3.25 -17.95
N SER A 97 -3.88 4.02 -18.96
CA SER A 97 -2.49 4.48 -19.09
C SER A 97 -1.96 5.16 -17.81
N ARG A 98 -2.77 6.04 -17.18
CA ARG A 98 -2.41 6.69 -15.91
C ARG A 98 -2.34 5.70 -14.74
N THR A 99 -3.22 4.71 -14.72
CA THR A 99 -3.24 3.68 -13.68
C THR A 99 -2.05 2.76 -13.82
N LEU A 100 -1.72 2.33 -15.04
CA LEU A 100 -0.53 1.53 -15.33
C LEU A 100 0.76 2.30 -14.98
N GLU A 101 0.81 3.61 -15.20
CA GLU A 101 1.92 4.45 -14.75
C GLU A 101 2.07 4.43 -13.21
N LYS A 102 0.98 4.64 -12.47
CA LYS A 102 0.96 4.56 -11.00
C LYS A 102 1.30 3.16 -10.48
N LEU A 103 0.82 2.11 -11.14
CA LEU A 103 1.15 0.72 -10.83
C LEU A 103 2.64 0.47 -11.04
N GLY A 104 3.21 0.99 -12.13
CA GLY A 104 4.65 0.97 -12.38
C GLY A 104 5.43 1.66 -11.25
N GLN A 105 5.06 2.90 -10.91
CA GLN A 105 5.68 3.64 -9.81
C GLN A 105 5.64 2.84 -8.49
N THR A 106 4.47 2.30 -8.14
CA THR A 106 4.26 1.51 -6.91
C THR A 106 5.08 0.21 -6.91
N ALA A 107 5.14 -0.48 -8.04
CA ALA A 107 5.90 -1.72 -8.20
C ALA A 107 7.42 -1.49 -8.12
N PHE A 108 7.90 -0.37 -8.69
CA PHE A 108 9.32 0.02 -8.63
C PHE A 108 9.71 0.74 -7.34
N GLY A 109 8.80 0.85 -6.37
CA GLY A 109 9.13 1.28 -5.01
C GLY A 109 8.85 2.75 -4.68
N TYR A 110 8.23 3.51 -5.59
CA TYR A 110 7.68 4.83 -5.22
C TYR A 110 6.47 4.62 -4.32
N ARG A 111 6.58 5.04 -3.06
CA ARG A 111 5.57 4.79 -2.03
C ARG A 111 5.44 6.00 -1.13
N THR A 112 4.21 6.36 -0.85
CA THR A 112 3.86 7.41 0.11
C THR A 112 3.66 6.85 1.52
N ARG A 113 3.39 5.54 1.66
CA ARG A 113 3.17 4.87 2.95
C ARG A 113 4.30 3.90 3.26
N PHE A 114 4.86 4.01 4.46
CA PHE A 114 5.89 3.12 4.99
C PHE A 114 5.44 2.49 6.29
N PHE A 115 5.19 1.18 6.28
CA PHE A 115 4.72 0.42 7.43
C PHE A 115 5.83 0.26 8.47
N LEU A 116 5.47 0.44 9.74
CA LEU A 116 6.36 0.22 10.86
C LEU A 116 6.32 -1.24 11.29
N SER A 117 7.47 -1.76 11.74
CA SER A 117 7.58 -3.15 12.20
C SER A 117 6.90 -3.39 13.55
N ASN A 118 6.77 -2.36 14.39
CA ASN A 118 6.05 -2.42 15.67
C ASN A 118 5.31 -1.09 15.90
N VAL A 119 4.43 -1.06 16.90
CA VAL A 119 3.70 0.15 17.28
C VAL A 119 4.62 1.09 18.08
N PRO A 120 4.78 2.36 17.66
CA PRO A 120 5.57 3.34 18.39
C PRO A 120 4.91 3.76 19.70
N ASP A 121 5.73 4.01 20.72
CA ASP A 121 5.31 4.64 21.97
C ASP A 121 5.13 6.14 21.78
N MET A 122 3.88 6.55 21.61
CA MET A 122 3.50 7.95 21.38
C MET A 122 3.57 8.82 22.65
N THR A 123 3.95 8.27 23.81
CA THR A 123 4.12 9.03 25.05
C THR A 123 5.52 9.62 25.23
N ILE A 124 6.45 9.25 24.34
CA ILE A 124 7.82 9.75 24.35
C ILE A 124 7.86 11.18 23.78
N GLU A 125 8.40 12.09 24.58
CA GLU A 125 8.63 13.50 24.23
C GLU A 125 10.13 13.75 23.95
N PRO A 126 10.50 14.73 23.10
CA PRO A 126 9.62 15.63 22.36
C PRO A 126 9.07 15.04 21.05
N ASP A 127 9.75 14.03 20.50
CA ASP A 127 9.40 13.42 19.22
C ASP A 127 9.37 11.88 19.37
N PRO A 128 8.18 11.26 19.41
CA PRO A 128 8.07 9.80 19.60
C PRO A 128 8.53 9.00 18.38
N ILE A 129 8.60 9.64 17.21
CA ILE A 129 9.03 9.05 15.94
C ILE A 129 10.00 10.02 15.27
N VAL A 130 11.22 9.55 15.02
CA VAL A 130 12.26 10.30 14.31
C VAL A 130 12.41 9.72 12.90
N VAL A 131 12.25 10.58 11.90
CA VAL A 131 12.41 10.23 10.48
C VAL A 131 13.64 10.91 9.93
N GLU A 132 14.47 10.16 9.23
CA GLU A 132 15.66 10.64 8.53
C GLU A 132 15.64 10.19 7.07
N VAL A 133 16.06 11.09 6.17
CA VAL A 133 16.28 10.80 4.75
C VAL A 133 17.75 11.02 4.46
N ASP A 134 18.43 9.97 3.97
CA ASP A 134 19.88 9.96 3.74
C ASP A 134 20.69 10.39 4.97
N GLY A 135 20.21 10.00 6.16
CA GLY A 135 20.81 10.33 7.45
C GLY A 135 20.63 11.78 7.89
N GLN A 136 19.80 12.57 7.21
CA GLN A 136 19.44 13.92 7.62
C GLN A 136 18.05 13.97 8.26
N PRO A 137 17.86 14.73 9.37
CA PRO A 137 16.55 14.87 10.00
C PRO A 137 15.48 15.36 9.02
N TYR A 138 14.36 14.65 8.97
CA TYR A 138 13.22 14.95 8.12
C TYR A 138 11.95 15.07 8.98
N PRO A 139 11.76 16.20 9.67
CA PRO A 139 10.66 16.37 10.64
C PRO A 139 9.28 16.32 9.96
N ALA A 140 8.25 15.94 10.74
CA ALA A 140 6.86 15.85 10.28
C ALA A 140 6.33 17.19 9.75
N ILE A 141 6.77 18.29 10.36
CA ILE A 141 6.46 19.65 9.94
C ILE A 141 7.70 20.27 9.31
N GLY A 142 7.54 20.77 8.09
CA GLY A 142 8.58 21.45 7.34
C GLY A 142 8.90 22.85 7.88
N PRO A 143 9.97 23.48 7.36
CA PRO A 143 10.43 24.80 7.79
C PRO A 143 9.41 25.92 7.50
N TYR A 144 8.42 25.67 6.65
CA TYR A 144 7.35 26.61 6.32
C TYR A 144 6.02 26.26 7.02
N GLY A 145 6.02 25.29 7.94
CA GLY A 145 4.81 24.83 8.63
C GLY A 145 3.96 23.84 7.82
N ASP A 146 4.46 23.40 6.67
CA ASP A 146 3.84 22.36 5.83
C ASP A 146 3.93 20.99 6.52
N THR A 147 2.85 20.20 6.46
CA THR A 147 2.90 18.80 6.89
C THR A 147 3.59 17.99 5.80
N ARG A 148 4.62 17.23 6.18
CA ARG A 148 5.39 16.36 5.27
C ARG A 148 5.00 14.91 5.40
N TRP A 149 4.76 14.48 6.63
CA TRP A 149 4.30 13.14 6.93
C TRP A 149 3.49 13.11 8.21
N THR A 150 2.67 12.07 8.36
CA THR A 150 1.85 11.82 9.55
C THR A 150 1.97 10.35 9.96
N TYR A 151 1.81 10.07 11.26
CA TYR A 151 1.67 8.70 11.74
C TYR A 151 0.21 8.24 11.68
N ASN A 152 -0.03 7.15 10.97
CA ASN A 152 -1.32 6.50 10.84
C ASN A 152 -1.41 5.30 11.78
N SER A 153 -2.07 5.48 12.93
CA SER A 153 -2.18 4.44 13.96
C SER A 153 -3.01 3.23 13.52
N SER A 154 -4.01 3.42 12.67
CA SER A 154 -4.86 2.33 12.14
C SER A 154 -4.06 1.39 11.24
N ALA A 155 -3.11 1.94 10.48
CA ALA A 155 -2.24 1.18 9.57
C ALA A 155 -0.88 0.84 10.16
N ASN A 156 -0.54 1.37 11.35
CA ASN A 156 0.81 1.38 11.91
C ASN A 156 1.89 1.78 10.87
N ALA A 157 1.73 2.96 10.28
CA ALA A 157 2.56 3.40 9.17
C ALA A 157 2.82 4.91 9.19
N ILE A 158 3.88 5.34 8.51
CA ILE A 158 4.15 6.74 8.19
C ILE A 158 3.62 7.05 6.80
N ASP A 159 2.71 8.02 6.72
CA ASP A 159 2.08 8.52 5.51
C ASP A 159 2.70 9.85 5.12
N PHE A 160 3.46 9.87 4.03
CA PHE A 160 4.03 11.08 3.44
C PHE A 160 3.01 11.78 2.54
N GLU A 161 3.03 13.11 2.58
CA GLU A 161 2.36 13.93 1.58
C GLU A 161 2.99 13.72 0.21
N PRO A 162 2.23 13.80 -0.90
CA PRO A 162 2.72 13.42 -2.24
C PRO A 162 4.00 14.14 -2.70
N LEU A 163 4.24 15.37 -2.23
CA LEU A 163 5.42 16.17 -2.58
C LEU A 163 6.55 16.09 -1.54
N ALA A 164 6.34 15.36 -0.45
CA ALA A 164 7.29 15.19 0.64
C ALA A 164 7.87 13.77 0.69
N VAL A 165 7.45 12.88 -0.22
CA VAL A 165 7.97 11.52 -0.32
C VAL A 165 9.48 11.56 -0.62
N PRO A 166 10.30 10.77 0.08
CA PRO A 166 11.72 10.64 -0.26
C PRO A 166 11.92 10.20 -1.71
N GLU A 167 12.90 10.77 -2.39
CA GLU A 167 13.17 10.44 -3.79
C GLU A 167 13.59 8.96 -3.94
N PRO A 168 13.25 8.29 -5.05
CA PRO A 168 13.71 6.93 -5.32
C PRO A 168 15.24 6.80 -5.20
N GLY A 169 15.69 5.81 -4.44
CA GLY A 169 17.12 5.57 -4.20
C GLY A 169 17.66 6.22 -2.92
N SER A 170 16.91 7.11 -2.28
CA SER A 170 17.23 7.61 -0.94
C SER A 170 17.03 6.53 0.13
N THR A 171 17.76 6.66 1.24
CA THR A 171 17.62 5.80 2.42
C THR A 171 16.70 6.47 3.43
N LEU A 172 15.53 5.88 3.64
CA LEU A 172 14.59 6.28 4.68
C LEU A 172 14.85 5.48 5.96
N THR A 173 15.20 6.17 7.05
CA THR A 173 15.35 5.59 8.39
C THR A 173 14.25 6.12 9.29
N ILE A 174 13.51 5.21 9.94
CA ILE A 174 12.46 5.57 10.90
C ILE A 174 12.80 4.92 12.24
N SER A 175 13.07 5.75 13.25
CA SER A 175 13.47 5.34 14.60
C SER A 175 12.38 5.72 15.59
N TYR A 176 12.04 4.79 16.49
CA TYR A 176 11.02 4.99 17.53
C TYR A 176 11.24 4.00 18.67
N HIS A 177 10.74 4.35 19.86
CA HIS A 177 10.60 3.41 20.95
C HIS A 177 9.34 2.56 20.73
N VAL A 178 9.40 1.27 21.02
CA VAL A 178 8.26 0.38 20.87
C VAL A 178 7.36 0.51 22.09
N ALA A 179 6.05 0.67 21.87
CA ALA A 179 5.07 0.67 22.95
C ALA A 179 5.05 -0.67 23.68
N CYS A 180 5.13 -0.65 25.00
CA CYS A 180 4.89 -1.84 25.82
C CYS A 180 3.37 -2.11 25.86
N LEU A 181 2.94 -3.23 25.28
CA LEU A 181 1.55 -3.73 25.34
C LEU A 181 1.36 -4.70 26.51
#